data_AF-A0A069Q4R7-F1
#
_entry.id   AF-A0A069Q4R7-F1
#
_cell.length_a   1.000
_cell.length_b   1.000
_cell.length_c   1.000
_cell.angle_alpha   90.00
_cell.angle_beta   90.00
_cell.angle_gamma   90.00
#
_symmetry.space_group_name_H-M   'P 1'
#
loop_
_entity.id
_entity.type
_entity.pdbx_description
1 polymer ?
#
loop_
_entity_poly.entity_id
_entity_poly.type
_entity_poly.pdbx_seq_one_letter_code
_entity_poly.pdbx_strand_id
1 'polypeptide(L)'
;MSFIRLKVRAAFMVHGYDADNREIVEQIGEERFVEKLLRIERIQSISEKYLLVSASHGRVAYWEYEGGLTALRRRLEQAGLLL
;
A
#
# COMPACT_ATOMS: atom_id res chain seq x y z
N MET A 1 17.74 -0.12 -6.05
CA MET A 1 16.72 0.07 -4.99
C MET A 1 15.89 1.29 -5.36
N SER A 2 14.63 1.11 -5.71
CA SER A 2 13.77 2.20 -6.22
C SER A 2 12.74 2.63 -5.17
N PHE A 3 12.50 3.93 -5.08
CA PHE A 3 11.50 4.53 -4.20
C PHE A 3 10.51 5.35 -5.02
N ILE A 4 9.28 5.43 -4.52
CA ILE A 4 8.22 6.26 -5.08
C ILE A 4 7.67 7.19 -4.00
N ARG A 5 7.56 8.48 -4.33
CA ARG A 5 6.90 9.47 -3.49
C ARG A 5 5.40 9.41 -3.72
N LEU A 6 4.63 9.21 -2.66
CA LEU A 6 3.17 9.16 -2.68
C LEU A 6 2.60 9.88 -1.46
N LYS A 7 1.41 10.45 -1.64
CA LYS A 7 0.55 10.85 -0.52
C LYS A 7 -0.35 9.69 -0.18
N VAL A 8 -0.28 9.22 1.05
CA VAL A 8 -0.95 8.00 1.51
C VAL A 8 -1.58 8.20 2.90
N ARG A 9 -2.55 7.39 3.24
CA ARG A 9 -3.07 7.27 4.62
C ARG A 9 -3.30 5.80 4.96
N ALA A 10 -3.05 5.42 6.21
CA ALA A 10 -3.27 4.05 6.63
C ALA A 10 -4.78 3.73 6.71
N ALA A 11 -5.23 2.72 5.97
CA ALA A 11 -6.62 2.28 5.99
C ALA A 11 -6.80 1.15 7.01
N PHE A 12 -6.11 0.03 6.83
CA PHE A 12 -6.12 -1.09 7.77
C PHE A 12 -4.85 -1.94 7.71
N MET A 13 -4.57 -2.64 8.81
CA MET A 13 -3.46 -3.58 8.98
C MET A 13 -4.02 -5.00 9.14
N VAL A 14 -3.40 -5.97 8.49
CA VAL A 14 -3.75 -7.39 8.63
C VAL A 14 -2.69 -8.08 9.50
N HIS A 15 -3.14 -8.73 10.57
CA HIS A 15 -2.28 -9.35 11.58
C HIS A 15 -2.14 -10.87 11.43
N GLY A 16 -2.84 -11.47 10.46
CA GLY A 16 -2.95 -12.92 10.27
C GLY A 16 -4.40 -13.38 10.39
N TYR A 17 -4.59 -14.63 10.78
CA TYR A 17 -5.91 -15.24 10.96
C TYR A 17 -6.14 -15.61 12.44
N ASP A 18 -7.38 -15.56 12.89
CA ASP A 18 -7.79 -16.08 14.19
C ASP A 18 -7.94 -17.61 14.17
N ALA A 19 -8.34 -18.19 15.31
CA ALA A 19 -8.53 -19.63 15.44
C ALA A 19 -9.65 -20.20 14.55
N ASP A 20 -10.57 -19.35 14.08
CA ASP A 20 -11.66 -19.71 13.16
C ASP A 20 -11.30 -19.44 11.69
N ASN A 21 -10.03 -19.13 11.40
CA ASN A 21 -9.53 -18.79 10.07
C ASN A 21 -10.15 -17.51 9.48
N ARG A 22 -10.53 -16.53 10.33
CA ARG A 22 -10.94 -15.19 9.90
C ARG A 22 -9.77 -14.22 10.00
N GLU A 23 -9.66 -13.30 9.04
CA GLU A 23 -8.59 -12.29 9.07
C GLU A 23 -8.73 -11.37 10.29
N ILE A 24 -7.63 -11.19 11.02
CA ILE A 24 -7.53 -10.21 12.10
C ILE A 24 -7.13 -8.87 11.47
N VAL A 25 -8.10 -7.98 11.33
CA VAL A 25 -7.93 -6.67 10.69
C VAL A 25 -8.06 -5.56 11.72
N GLU A 26 -7.04 -4.71 11.82
CA GLU A 26 -7.07 -3.46 12.58
C GLU A 26 -7.40 -2.30 11.63
N GLN A 27 -8.50 -1.59 11.88
CA GLN A 27 -8.84 -0.38 11.14
C GLN A 27 -8.14 0.81 11.78
N ILE A 28 -7.23 1.44 11.03
CA ILE A 28 -6.42 2.57 11.53
C ILE A 28 -7.13 3.90 11.25
N GLY A 29 -7.78 4.03 10.09
CA GLY A 29 -8.66 5.14 9.79
C GLY A 29 -8.00 6.53 9.88
N GLU A 30 -6.75 6.68 9.45
CA GLU A 30 -6.12 8.01 9.42
C GLU A 30 -6.91 8.95 8.51
N GLU A 31 -7.31 10.11 9.01
CA GLU A 31 -8.14 11.04 8.23
C GLU A 31 -7.34 11.71 7.11
N ARG A 32 -6.07 12.03 7.37
CA ARG A 32 -5.24 12.89 6.51
C ARG A 32 -4.24 12.09 5.70
N PHE A 33 -4.11 12.43 4.42
CA PHE A 33 -3.01 11.95 3.60
C PHE A 33 -1.69 12.61 4.04
N VAL A 34 -0.65 11.81 4.18
CA VAL A 34 0.72 12.23 4.48
C VAL A 34 1.64 11.82 3.35
N GLU A 35 2.67 12.63 3.08
CA GLU A 35 3.67 12.27 2.09
C GLU A 35 4.64 11.21 2.66
N LYS A 36 4.90 10.16 1.87
CA LYS A 36 5.90 9.13 2.18
C LYS A 36 6.76 8.81 0.97
N LEU A 37 8.03 8.50 1.22
CA LEU A 37 8.89 7.79 0.28
C LEU A 37 8.72 6.29 0.52
N LEU A 38 8.03 5.63 -0.40
CA LEU A 38 7.75 4.20 -0.32
C LEU A 38 8.72 3.44 -1.20
N ARG A 39 9.40 2.47 -0.61
CA ARG A 39 10.24 1.53 -1.33
C ARG A 39 9.37 0.66 -2.23
N ILE A 40 9.64 0.63 -3.53
CA ILE A 40 8.74 0.01 -4.52
C ILE A 40 8.61 -1.50 -4.30
N GLU A 41 9.67 -2.17 -3.86
CA GLU A 41 9.66 -3.62 -3.56
C GLU A 41 8.74 -4.00 -2.39
N ARG A 42 8.27 -3.04 -1.59
CA ARG A 42 7.26 -3.30 -0.55
C ARG A 42 5.85 -3.35 -1.10
N ILE A 43 5.59 -2.79 -2.29
CA ILE A 43 4.27 -2.74 -2.90
C ILE A 43 4.01 -4.10 -3.54
N GLN A 44 3.03 -4.82 -2.98
CA GLN A 44 2.65 -6.14 -3.48
C GLN A 44 1.57 -6.04 -4.56
N SER A 45 0.65 -5.09 -4.42
CA SER A 45 -0.39 -4.83 -5.41
C SER A 45 -0.89 -3.38 -5.34
N ILE A 46 -1.43 -2.91 -6.46
CA ILE A 46 -1.99 -1.57 -6.63
C ILE A 46 -3.39 -1.72 -7.24
N SER A 47 -4.37 -1.10 -6.60
CA SER A 47 -5.75 -0.97 -7.09
C SER A 47 -6.09 0.51 -7.24
N GLU A 48 -7.31 0.83 -7.69
CA GLU A 48 -7.74 2.22 -7.82
C GLU A 48 -7.63 3.01 -6.52
N LYS A 49 -8.01 2.39 -5.40
CA LYS A 49 -8.04 3.04 -4.09
C LYS A 49 -6.87 2.66 -3.18
N TYR A 50 -6.37 1.43 -3.27
CA TYR A 50 -5.44 0.88 -2.29
C TYR A 50 -4.08 0.45 -2.86
N LEU A 51 -3.05 0.66 -2.04
CA LEU A 51 -1.76 -0.02 -2.10
C LEU A 51 -1.73 -1.11 -1.04
N LEU A 52 -1.43 -2.35 -1.44
CA LEU A 52 -1.05 -3.40 -0.51
C LEU A 52 0.45 -3.37 -0.31
N VAL A 53 0.90 -3.20 0.93
CA VAL A 53 2.32 -3.09 1.26
C VAL A 53 2.75 -4.08 2.33
N SER A 54 3.93 -4.68 2.15
CA SER A 54 4.57 -5.49 3.20
C SER A 54 4.94 -4.59 4.38
N ALA A 55 4.62 -5.04 5.59
CA ALA A 55 4.91 -4.38 6.85
C ALA A 55 5.82 -5.24 7.74
N SER A 56 6.14 -4.75 8.94
CA SER A 56 7.02 -5.45 9.88
C SER A 56 6.41 -6.78 10.33
N HIS A 57 7.28 -7.74 10.67
CA HIS A 57 6.88 -9.04 11.23
C HIS A 57 5.92 -9.86 10.34
N GLY A 58 6.11 -9.80 9.01
CA GLY A 58 5.32 -10.58 8.05
C GLY A 58 3.89 -10.09 7.84
N ARG A 59 3.53 -8.93 8.41
CA ARG A 59 2.20 -8.32 8.24
C ARG A 59 2.08 -7.62 6.90
N VAL A 60 0.84 -7.31 6.52
CA VAL A 60 0.54 -6.46 5.37
C VAL A 60 -0.37 -5.31 5.78
N ALA A 61 -0.19 -4.17 5.14
CA ALA A 61 -1.00 -2.99 5.36
C ALA A 61 -1.66 -2.55 4.04
N TYR A 62 -2.89 -2.07 4.16
CA TYR A 62 -3.60 -1.40 3.08
C TYR A 62 -3.55 0.10 3.32
N TRP A 63 -2.97 0.82 2.36
CA TRP A 63 -2.93 2.27 2.37
C TRP A 63 -3.80 2.80 1.25
N GLU A 64 -4.58 3.84 1.54
CA GLU A 64 -5.16 4.64 0.46
C GLU A 64 -4.11 5.60 -0.07
N TYR A 65 -4.20 5.98 -1.34
CA TYR A 65 -3.26 6.90 -1.96
C TYR A 65 -3.97 7.89 -2.90
N GLU A 66 -3.38 9.06 -3.08
CA GLU A 66 -3.87 10.05 -4.04
C GLU A 66 -3.38 9.74 -5.46
N GLY A 67 -4.24 9.97 -6.45
CA GLY A 67 -3.91 9.94 -7.88
C GLY A 67 -4.45 8.73 -8.67
N GLY A 68 -4.88 7.67 -7.99
CA GLY A 68 -5.52 6.51 -8.63
C GLY A 68 -4.58 5.64 -9.48
N LEU A 69 -5.11 4.50 -9.95
CA LEU A 69 -4.29 3.45 -10.56
C LEU A 69 -3.66 3.91 -11.87
N THR A 70 -4.44 4.61 -12.69
CA THR A 70 -3.98 5.06 -14.02
C THR A 70 -2.77 6.00 -13.93
N ALA A 71 -2.78 6.97 -13.02
CA ALA A 71 -1.67 7.91 -12.88
C ALA A 71 -0.43 7.23 -12.30
N LEU A 72 -0.62 6.33 -11.32
CA LEU A 72 0.48 5.59 -10.71
C LEU A 72 1.12 4.61 -11.69
N ARG A 73 0.30 3.89 -12.48
CA ARG A 73 0.77 2.98 -13.54
C ARG A 73 1.65 3.70 -14.55
N ARG A 74 1.21 4.86 -15.06
CA ARG A 74 2.00 5.68 -16.00
C ARG A 74 3.37 6.08 -15.44
N ARG A 75 3.43 6.45 -14.16
CA ARG A 75 4.70 6.80 -13.49
C ARG A 75 5.65 5.61 -13.40
N LEU A 76 5.11 4.42 -13.13
CA LEU A 76 5.89 3.18 -13.06
C LEU A 76 6.35 2.74 -14.46
N GLU A 77 5.50 2.83 -15.49
CA GLU A 77 5.83 2.59 -16.90
C GLU A 77 6.98 3.50 -17.36
N GLN A 78 6.87 4.81 -17.13
CA GLN A 78 7.90 5.80 -17.49
C GLN A 78 9.23 5.56 -16.79
N ALA A 79 9.21 4.95 -15.60
CA ALA A 79 10.40 4.61 -14.84
C ALA A 79 10.98 3.23 -15.22
N GLY A 80 10.37 2.50 -16.17
CA GLY A 80 10.79 1.14 -16.55
C GLY A 80 10.58 0.09 -15.45
N LEU A 81 9.57 0.29 -14.60
CA LEU A 81 9.28 -0.56 -13.44
C LEU A 81 8.06 -1.48 -13.66
N LEU A 82 7.52 -1.51 -14.87
CA LEU A 82 6.47 -2.41 -15.30
C LEU A 82 6.95 -3.20 -16.52
N LEU A 83 6.57 -4.48 -16.58
CA LEU A 83 6.91 -5.41 -17.67
C LEU A 83 5.94 -5.26 -18.84
#